data_AF-A0A3S0BXV5-F1
#
_entry.id   AF-A0A3S0BXV5-F1
#
_cell.length_a   1.000
_cell.length_b   1.000
_cell.length_c   1.000
_cell.angle_alpha   90.00
_cell.angle_beta   90.00
_cell.angle_gamma   90.00
#
_symmetry.space_group_name_H-M   'P 1'
#
loop_
_entity.id
_entity.type
_entity.pdbx_description
1 polymer ?
#
loop_
_entity_poly.entity_id
_entity_poly.type
_entity_poly.pdbx_seq_one_letter_code
_entity_poly.pdbx_strand_id
1 'polypeptide(L)'
;MKKLFLLLILSISTIGIAQKGKTKAKPPATKNVVLTKVDNISAEVISDKSGKRVVLFVKNEDKVDTLEVKKLEKTDFKPTGFVVKSFSTQGKKFYHVNWKTQKSSHIKETVFLDANKTASHDVEKNRNEGFEFMLNADGSFVLKTKTQNSTYVYNVATSKYEIKGASKASGTKKKK
;
A
#
# COMPACT_ATOMS: atom_id res chain seq x y z
N MET A 1 -67.64 -1.19 -35.89
CA MET A 1 -67.12 -0.81 -37.22
C MET A 1 -65.72 -0.26 -37.05
N LYS A 2 -64.71 -0.95 -37.60
CA LYS A 2 -63.87 -0.48 -38.72
C LYS A 2 -63.07 0.80 -38.41
N LYS A 3 -61.76 0.61 -38.28
CA LYS A 3 -60.62 1.36 -38.87
C LYS A 3 -60.78 2.89 -39.00
N LEU A 4 -59.81 3.67 -38.51
CA LEU A 4 -58.72 4.20 -39.36
C LEU A 4 -57.82 5.19 -38.58
N PHE A 5 -56.52 5.08 -38.86
CA PHE A 5 -55.40 5.96 -38.55
C PHE A 5 -55.65 7.46 -38.81
N LEU A 6 -55.05 8.36 -38.02
CA LEU A 6 -54.20 9.41 -38.61
C LEU A 6 -53.12 9.92 -37.64
N LEU A 7 -51.94 10.07 -38.24
CA LEU A 7 -50.62 10.40 -37.74
C LEU A 7 -50.46 11.92 -37.55
N LEU A 8 -49.82 12.38 -36.47
CA LEU A 8 -49.13 13.67 -36.47
C LEU A 8 -47.80 13.57 -35.71
N ILE A 9 -46.75 13.27 -36.45
CA ILE A 9 -45.35 13.34 -36.02
C ILE A 9 -44.92 14.80 -36.15
N LEU A 10 -44.65 15.46 -35.01
CA LEU A 10 -44.03 16.78 -34.98
C LEU A 10 -42.51 16.60 -34.91
N SER A 11 -41.86 16.59 -36.07
CA SER A 11 -40.40 16.59 -36.21
C SER A 11 -39.84 17.98 -35.87
N ILE A 12 -39.35 18.19 -34.64
CA ILE A 12 -38.55 19.37 -34.30
C ILE A 12 -37.10 19.08 -34.70
N SER A 13 -36.70 19.59 -35.86
CA SER A 13 -35.30 19.66 -36.28
C SER A 13 -34.56 20.71 -35.46
N THR A 14 -33.73 20.29 -34.50
CA THR A 14 -32.69 21.17 -33.94
C THR A 14 -31.46 21.06 -34.83
N ILE A 15 -31.11 22.17 -35.47
CA ILE A 15 -29.86 22.33 -36.22
C ILE A 15 -28.73 22.41 -35.19
N GLY A 16 -28.08 21.29 -34.91
CA GLY A 16 -26.81 21.26 -34.19
C GLY A 16 -25.67 21.62 -35.14
N ILE A 17 -25.17 22.85 -35.03
CA ILE A 17 -23.93 23.27 -35.70
C ILE A 17 -22.77 22.48 -35.08
N ALA A 18 -22.28 21.46 -35.77
CA ALA A 18 -21.10 20.70 -35.36
C ALA A 18 -19.83 21.50 -35.69
N GLN A 19 -19.42 22.41 -34.80
CA GLN A 19 -18.02 22.84 -34.77
C GLN A 19 -17.18 21.63 -34.39
N LYS A 20 -16.28 21.22 -35.30
CA LYS A 20 -15.26 20.18 -35.06
C LYS A 20 -14.30 20.71 -34.00
N GLY A 21 -14.72 20.67 -32.74
CA GLY A 21 -13.88 20.97 -31.60
C GLY A 21 -12.70 20.02 -31.64
N LYS A 22 -11.48 20.57 -31.61
CA LYS A 22 -10.27 19.78 -31.44
C LYS A 22 -10.49 18.82 -30.28
N THR A 23 -10.56 17.52 -30.60
CA THR A 23 -10.58 16.47 -29.60
C THR A 23 -9.36 16.69 -28.73
N LYS A 24 -9.57 17.16 -27.49
CA LYS A 24 -8.51 17.17 -26.48
C LYS A 24 -7.96 15.76 -26.45
N ALA A 25 -6.71 15.58 -26.82
CA ALA A 25 -6.03 14.30 -26.71
C ALA A 25 -6.25 13.79 -25.28
N LYS A 26 -6.84 12.60 -25.16
CA LYS A 26 -7.03 11.94 -23.87
C LYS A 26 -5.64 11.89 -23.19
N PRO A 27 -5.50 12.37 -21.95
CA PRO A 27 -4.24 12.24 -21.22
C PRO A 27 -3.75 10.79 -21.30
N PRO A 28 -2.44 10.54 -21.49
CA PRO A 28 -1.93 9.18 -21.53
C PRO A 28 -2.40 8.46 -20.27
N ALA A 29 -3.04 7.29 -20.44
CA ALA A 29 -3.44 6.49 -19.30
C ALA A 29 -2.20 6.20 -18.45
N THR A 30 -2.20 6.65 -17.20
CA THR A 30 -1.12 6.39 -16.26
C THR A 30 -0.98 4.89 -16.12
N LYS A 31 0.08 4.31 -16.68
CA LYS A 31 0.31 2.86 -16.59
C LYS A 31 0.45 2.47 -15.12
N ASN A 32 -0.22 1.39 -14.74
CA ASN A 32 -0.09 0.81 -13.41
C ASN A 32 1.38 0.48 -13.11
N VAL A 33 1.79 0.63 -11.86
CA VAL A 33 3.12 0.21 -11.41
C VAL A 33 3.01 -1.18 -10.83
N VAL A 34 3.55 -2.18 -11.51
CA VAL A 34 3.58 -3.57 -11.03
C VAL A 34 4.60 -3.69 -9.89
N LEU A 35 4.17 -4.17 -8.73
CA LEU A 35 5.01 -4.41 -7.55
C LEU A 35 5.57 -5.83 -7.55
N THR A 36 4.74 -6.83 -7.83
CA THR A 36 5.15 -8.23 -7.96
C THR A 36 4.04 -9.05 -8.65
N LYS A 37 4.40 -10.24 -9.13
CA LYS A 37 3.46 -11.22 -9.70
C LYS A 37 3.76 -12.59 -9.11
N VAL A 38 2.72 -13.35 -8.77
CA VAL A 38 2.84 -14.74 -8.33
C VAL A 38 1.61 -15.51 -8.81
N ASP A 39 1.82 -16.69 -9.40
CA ASP A 39 0.74 -17.50 -9.97
C ASP A 39 -0.21 -16.68 -10.88
N ASN A 40 -1.49 -16.61 -10.53
CA ASN A 40 -2.52 -15.85 -11.21
C ASN A 40 -2.77 -14.45 -10.61
N ILE A 41 -1.86 -13.95 -9.76
CA ILE A 41 -2.00 -12.70 -9.00
C ILE A 41 -0.94 -11.67 -9.44
N SER A 42 -1.39 -10.45 -9.75
CA SER A 42 -0.53 -9.27 -9.94
C SER A 42 -0.81 -8.25 -8.85
N ALA A 43 0.20 -7.84 -8.08
CA ALA A 43 0.08 -6.72 -7.15
C ALA A 43 0.54 -5.44 -7.84
N GLU A 44 -0.32 -4.42 -7.89
CA GLU A 44 -0.07 -3.20 -8.65
C GLU A 44 -0.47 -1.95 -7.86
N VAL A 45 0.24 -0.85 -8.12
CA VAL A 45 -0.20 0.49 -7.73
C VAL A 45 -0.95 1.08 -8.91
N ILE A 46 -2.22 1.39 -8.68
CA ILE A 46 -3.06 2.10 -9.65
C ILE A 46 -3.26 3.54 -9.20
N SER A 47 -3.39 4.43 -10.17
CA SER A 47 -3.66 5.85 -9.96
C SER A 47 -4.89 6.22 -10.79
N ASP A 48 -5.97 6.57 -10.13
CA ASP A 48 -7.22 6.99 -10.77
C ASP A 48 -7.80 8.25 -10.11
N LYS A 49 -9.04 8.62 -10.46
CA LYS A 49 -9.73 9.78 -9.89
C LYS A 49 -9.96 9.67 -8.38
N SER A 50 -9.99 8.45 -7.83
CA SER A 50 -10.17 8.17 -6.41
C SER A 50 -8.84 8.18 -5.64
N GLY A 51 -7.72 8.39 -6.32
CA GLY A 51 -6.39 8.50 -5.72
C GLY A 51 -5.47 7.35 -6.10
N LYS A 52 -4.37 7.21 -5.35
CA LYS A 52 -3.44 6.08 -5.49
C LYS A 52 -3.84 4.96 -4.55
N ARG A 53 -3.77 3.71 -5.01
CA ARG A 53 -4.05 2.53 -4.19
C ARG A 53 -3.24 1.33 -4.64
N VAL A 54 -2.99 0.44 -3.69
CA VAL A 54 -2.42 -0.89 -3.94
C VAL A 54 -3.58 -1.85 -4.15
N VAL A 55 -3.57 -2.56 -5.27
CA VAL A 55 -4.57 -3.58 -5.62
C VAL A 55 -3.91 -4.90 -5.95
N LEU A 56 -4.66 -5.99 -5.80
CA LEU A 56 -4.36 -7.28 -6.41
C LEU A 56 -5.31 -7.51 -7.58
N PHE A 57 -4.76 -7.83 -8.73
CA PHE A 57 -5.51 -8.41 -9.84
C PHE A 57 -5.38 -9.93 -9.77
N VAL A 58 -6.49 -10.63 -9.60
CA VAL A 58 -6.56 -12.09 -9.54
C VAL A 58 -7.21 -12.59 -10.82
N LYS A 59 -6.46 -13.28 -11.68
CA LYS A 59 -6.98 -13.84 -12.91
C LYS A 59 -7.61 -15.21 -12.65
N ASN A 60 -8.92 -15.29 -12.76
CA ASN A 60 -9.71 -16.50 -12.66
C ASN A 60 -10.25 -16.83 -14.05
N GLU A 61 -9.51 -17.67 -14.78
CA GLU A 61 -9.82 -18.01 -16.18
C GLU A 61 -9.93 -16.75 -17.05
N ASP A 62 -11.14 -16.41 -17.50
CA ASP A 62 -11.44 -15.25 -18.34
C ASP A 62 -11.83 -14.00 -17.53
N LYS A 63 -11.97 -14.12 -16.20
CA LYS A 63 -12.33 -13.02 -15.30
C LYS A 63 -11.09 -12.52 -14.56
N VAL A 64 -11.05 -11.22 -14.32
CA VAL A 64 -10.03 -10.58 -13.46
C VAL A 64 -10.74 -9.89 -12.31
N ASP A 65 -10.56 -10.43 -11.12
CA ASP A 65 -11.05 -9.82 -9.89
C ASP A 65 -10.04 -8.78 -9.39
N THR A 66 -10.54 -7.67 -8.84
CA THR A 66 -9.70 -6.61 -8.26
C THR A 66 -9.95 -6.51 -6.77
N LEU A 67 -8.91 -6.71 -5.96
CA LEU A 67 -8.97 -6.60 -4.50
C LEU A 67 -8.18 -5.37 -4.05
N GLU A 68 -8.82 -4.42 -3.38
CA GLU A 68 -8.14 -3.27 -2.79
C GLU A 68 -7.41 -3.68 -1.50
N VAL A 69 -6.09 -3.49 -1.47
CA VAL A 69 -5.25 -3.81 -0.32
C VAL A 69 -5.08 -2.60 0.58
N LYS A 70 -4.84 -1.43 -0.01
CA LYS A 70 -4.55 -0.20 0.72
C LYS A 70 -4.77 1.05 -0.11
N LYS A 71 -5.51 2.02 0.46
CA LYS A 71 -5.53 3.41 -0.01
C LYS A 71 -4.22 4.11 0.35
N LEU A 72 -3.68 4.90 -0.58
CA LEU A 72 -2.45 5.63 -0.40
C LEU A 72 -2.76 7.12 -0.28
N GLU A 73 -2.72 7.62 0.95
CA GLU A 73 -2.94 9.03 1.31
C GLU A 73 -1.85 9.98 0.78
N LYS A 74 -0.65 9.45 0.50
CA LYS A 74 0.51 10.22 0.05
C LYS A 74 1.02 9.69 -1.29
N THR A 75 1.53 10.59 -2.12
CA THR A 75 1.99 10.32 -3.48
C THR A 75 3.23 9.42 -3.57
N ASP A 76 4.01 9.30 -2.49
CA ASP A 76 5.33 8.65 -2.45
C ASP A 76 5.31 7.24 -1.83
N PHE A 77 4.42 6.38 -2.31
CA PHE A 77 4.46 4.97 -1.94
C PHE A 77 5.64 4.25 -2.61
N LYS A 78 6.73 4.05 -1.86
CA LYS A 78 7.94 3.33 -2.28
C LYS A 78 8.19 2.13 -1.35
N PRO A 79 7.38 1.06 -1.45
CA PRO A 79 7.59 -0.12 -0.62
C PRO A 79 8.91 -0.80 -1.00
N THR A 80 9.56 -1.43 -0.04
CA THR A 80 10.71 -2.30 -0.28
C THR A 80 10.36 -3.74 0.06
N GLY A 81 10.89 -4.70 -0.68
CA GLY A 81 10.63 -6.13 -0.44
C GLY A 81 9.16 -6.51 -0.56
N PHE A 82 8.42 -5.94 -1.53
CA PHE A 82 7.03 -6.30 -1.77
C PHE A 82 6.95 -7.74 -2.30
N VAL A 83 6.29 -8.63 -1.56
CA VAL A 83 6.18 -10.05 -1.88
C VAL A 83 4.75 -10.53 -1.69
N VAL A 84 4.34 -11.47 -2.54
CA VAL A 84 3.15 -12.29 -2.35
C VAL A 84 3.62 -13.72 -2.23
N LYS A 85 3.42 -14.34 -1.07
CA LYS A 85 3.82 -15.73 -0.81
C LYS A 85 2.60 -16.62 -0.69
N SER A 86 2.54 -17.68 -1.48
CA SER A 86 1.53 -18.71 -1.30
C SER A 86 1.87 -19.59 -0.11
N PHE A 87 0.85 -20.03 0.63
CA PHE A 87 0.96 -21.08 1.63
C PHE A 87 -0.30 -21.94 1.60
N SER A 88 -0.21 -23.19 2.06
CA SER A 88 -1.37 -24.09 2.12
C SER A 88 -1.64 -24.48 3.56
N THR A 89 -2.91 -24.47 3.95
CA THR A 89 -3.37 -24.99 5.24
C THR A 89 -4.75 -25.62 5.04
N GLN A 90 -4.98 -26.77 5.70
CA GLN A 90 -6.24 -27.51 5.58
C GLN A 90 -6.67 -27.79 4.13
N GLY A 91 -5.70 -28.11 3.26
CA GLY A 91 -5.95 -28.39 1.83
C GLY A 91 -6.32 -27.17 0.98
N LYS A 92 -6.37 -25.96 1.55
CA LYS A 92 -6.67 -24.71 0.85
C LYS A 92 -5.39 -23.89 0.66
N LYS A 93 -5.23 -23.31 -0.54
CA LYS A 93 -4.13 -22.39 -0.87
C LYS A 93 -4.52 -20.95 -0.53
N PHE A 94 -3.64 -20.26 0.17
CA PHE A 94 -3.78 -18.86 0.58
C PHE A 94 -2.56 -18.07 0.14
N TYR A 95 -2.70 -16.74 0.13
CA TYR A 95 -1.63 -15.82 -0.24
C TYR A 95 -1.42 -14.79 0.87
N HIS A 96 -0.17 -14.63 1.29
CA HIS A 96 0.25 -13.59 2.22
C HIS A 96 0.95 -12.48 1.45
N VAL A 97 0.33 -11.30 1.43
CA VAL A 97 0.91 -10.07 0.85
C VAL A 97 1.68 -9.33 1.93
N ASN A 98 2.96 -9.07 1.70
CA ASN A 98 3.83 -8.39 2.64
C ASN A 98 4.73 -7.38 1.93
N TRP A 99 5.02 -6.26 2.61
CA TRP A 99 6.06 -5.33 2.18
C TRP A 99 6.59 -4.54 3.38
N LYS A 100 7.77 -3.95 3.20
CA LYS A 100 8.35 -3.03 4.19
C LYS A 100 8.08 -1.60 3.78
N THR A 101 7.58 -0.81 4.72
CA THR A 101 7.54 0.65 4.61
C THR A 101 8.61 1.23 5.52
N GLN A 102 9.67 1.79 4.94
CA GLN A 102 10.66 2.54 5.69
C GLN A 102 10.42 4.02 5.43
N LYS A 103 10.26 4.81 6.49
CA LYS A 103 10.41 6.26 6.39
C LYS A 103 11.85 6.58 6.72
N SER A 104 12.58 7.12 5.74
CA SER A 104 13.90 7.69 5.97
C SER A 104 13.74 9.21 6.00
N SER A 105 14.15 9.82 7.10
CA SER A 105 14.18 11.27 7.24
C SER A 105 15.64 11.70 7.34
N HIS A 106 16.03 12.67 6.50
CA HIS A 106 17.27 13.38 6.70
C HIS A 106 17.06 14.45 7.77
N ILE A 107 17.88 14.42 8.82
CA ILE A 107 17.80 15.38 9.93
C ILE A 107 19.15 16.06 10.11
N LYS A 108 19.11 17.34 10.47
CA LYS A 108 20.26 18.06 11.01
C LYS A 108 20.11 18.12 12.53
N GLU A 109 21.10 17.62 13.24
CA GLU A 109 21.18 17.65 14.69
C GLU A 109 22.29 18.62 15.09
N THR A 110 21.95 19.67 15.85
CA THR A 110 22.94 20.57 16.42
C THR A 110 23.56 19.89 17.65
N VAL A 111 24.87 19.65 17.58
CA VAL A 111 25.65 19.06 18.67
C VAL A 111 26.49 20.16 19.31
N PHE A 112 26.32 20.36 20.62
CA PHE A 112 27.13 21.30 21.39
C PHE A 112 28.45 20.65 21.80
N LEU A 113 29.54 21.40 21.63
CA LEU A 113 30.91 20.97 21.91
C LEU A 113 31.32 21.21 23.37
N ASP A 114 30.57 22.04 24.09
CA ASP A 114 30.80 22.35 25.50
C ASP A 114 29.49 22.35 26.30
N ALA A 115 29.60 22.23 27.62
CA ALA A 115 28.46 22.17 28.54
C ALA A 115 27.67 23.49 28.63
N ASN A 116 28.33 24.61 28.34
CA ASN A 116 27.73 25.95 28.35
C ASN A 116 27.00 26.25 27.03
N LYS A 117 27.05 25.32 26.05
CA LYS A 117 26.46 25.44 24.72
C LYS A 117 26.99 26.64 23.92
N THR A 118 28.23 27.03 24.15
CA THR A 118 28.84 28.22 23.50
C THR A 118 29.45 27.92 22.12
N ALA A 119 29.81 26.67 21.86
CA ALA A 119 30.22 26.18 20.56
C ALA A 119 29.35 25.00 20.12
N SER A 120 28.97 24.97 18.84
CA SER A 120 28.21 23.87 18.25
C SER A 120 28.63 23.59 16.81
N HIS A 121 28.25 22.42 16.31
CA HIS A 121 28.27 22.10 14.90
C HIS A 121 27.03 21.29 14.52
N ASP A 122 26.63 21.37 13.26
CA ASP A 122 25.54 20.57 12.73
C ASP A 122 26.05 19.20 12.27
N VAL A 123 25.30 18.16 12.61
CA VAL A 123 25.54 16.79 12.16
C VAL A 123 24.35 16.35 11.32
N GLU A 124 24.64 15.96 10.08
CA GLU A 124 23.66 15.36 9.19
C GLU A 124 23.51 13.87 9.49
N LYS A 125 22.27 13.41 9.70
CA LYS A 125 21.94 12.01 9.97
C LYS A 125 20.74 11.57 9.15
N ASN A 126 20.81 10.34 8.62
CA ASN A 126 19.65 9.65 8.06
C ASN A 126 19.02 8.78 9.15
N ARG A 127 17.77 9.08 9.50
CA ARG A 127 16.98 8.33 10.50
C ARG A 127 15.97 7.45 9.78
N ASN A 128 16.06 6.14 10.02
CA ASN A 128 15.08 5.17 9.53
C ASN A 128 14.07 4.90 10.64
N GLU A 129 12.78 5.08 10.34
CA GLU A 129 11.66 4.84 11.23
C GLU A 129 10.77 3.70 10.73
N GLY A 130 10.10 3.02 11.67
CA GLY A 130 9.16 1.93 11.39
C GLY A 130 9.54 0.60 12.05
N PHE A 131 8.60 -0.33 12.02
CA PHE A 131 8.82 -1.72 12.44
C PHE A 131 8.96 -2.62 11.22
N GLU A 132 9.93 -3.52 11.25
CA GLU A 132 9.95 -4.68 10.39
C GLU A 132 8.96 -5.71 10.91
N PHE A 133 8.06 -6.17 10.04
CA PHE A 133 7.12 -7.23 10.34
C PHE A 133 7.63 -8.58 9.84
N MET A 134 7.53 -9.61 10.67
CA MET A 134 7.84 -10.99 10.30
C MET A 134 6.76 -11.92 10.84
N LEU A 135 6.05 -12.62 9.94
CA LEU A 135 5.07 -13.66 10.31
C LEU A 135 5.80 -15.00 10.42
N ASN A 136 5.59 -15.70 11.53
CA ASN A 136 6.13 -17.02 11.78
C ASN A 136 5.14 -18.11 11.33
N ALA A 137 5.65 -19.32 11.10
CA ALA A 137 4.83 -20.44 10.65
C ALA A 137 3.75 -20.88 11.66
N ASP A 138 3.97 -20.61 12.95
CA ASP A 138 3.02 -20.89 14.04
C ASP A 138 1.91 -19.83 14.16
N GLY A 139 1.88 -18.84 13.25
CA GLY A 139 0.90 -17.74 13.26
C GLY A 139 1.25 -16.58 14.20
N SER A 140 2.30 -16.71 15.02
CA SER A 140 2.84 -15.56 15.76
C SER A 140 3.54 -14.58 14.81
N PHE A 141 3.70 -13.32 15.21
CA PHE A 141 4.46 -12.35 14.42
C PHE A 141 5.41 -11.51 15.26
N VAL A 142 6.42 -10.93 14.62
CA VAL A 142 7.44 -10.09 15.24
C VAL A 142 7.39 -8.70 14.63
N LEU A 143 7.44 -7.68 15.49
CA LEU A 143 7.66 -6.28 15.13
C LEU A 143 9.03 -5.83 15.66
N LYS A 144 9.95 -5.50 14.76
CA LYS A 144 11.34 -5.18 15.10
C LYS A 144 11.75 -3.79 14.64
N THR A 145 12.40 -3.02 15.51
CA THR A 145 13.14 -1.79 15.15
C THR A 145 14.64 -2.00 15.42
N LYS A 146 15.44 -0.95 15.24
CA LYS A 146 16.87 -0.98 15.64
C LYS A 146 17.06 -1.20 17.14
N THR A 147 16.09 -0.83 17.98
CA THR A 147 16.23 -0.81 19.45
C THR A 147 15.23 -1.70 20.16
N GLN A 148 14.20 -2.19 19.47
CA GLN A 148 13.11 -2.96 20.05
C GLN A 148 12.83 -4.21 19.22
N ASN A 149 12.45 -5.28 19.90
CA ASN A 149 11.99 -6.51 19.26
C ASN A 149 10.83 -7.09 20.07
N SER A 150 9.62 -7.05 19.50
CA SER A 150 8.38 -7.45 20.16
C SER A 150 7.76 -8.63 19.41
N THR A 151 7.51 -9.74 20.11
CA THR A 151 6.81 -10.93 19.55
C THR A 151 5.37 -10.91 20.01
N TYR A 152 4.42 -11.12 19.10
CA TYR A 152 2.99 -11.18 19.34
C TYR A 152 2.46 -12.58 19.07
N VAL A 153 1.67 -13.12 19.99
CA VAL A 153 1.04 -14.44 19.90
C VAL A 153 -0.47 -14.29 20.06
N TYR A 154 -1.24 -15.05 19.28
CA TYR A 154 -2.68 -15.06 19.40
C TYR A 154 -3.11 -15.75 20.72
N ASN A 155 -3.83 -15.02 21.56
CA ASN A 155 -4.48 -15.53 22.75
C ASN A 155 -5.93 -15.89 22.43
N VAL A 156 -6.25 -17.18 22.52
CA VAL A 156 -7.58 -17.71 22.18
C VAL A 156 -8.65 -17.23 23.18
N ALA A 157 -8.30 -17.09 24.46
CA ALA A 157 -9.24 -16.67 25.49
C ALA A 157 -9.70 -15.22 25.30
N THR A 158 -8.79 -14.34 24.86
CA THR A 158 -9.09 -12.92 24.62
C THR A 158 -9.39 -12.61 23.16
N SER A 159 -9.24 -13.59 22.26
CA SER A 159 -9.36 -13.45 20.81
C SER A 159 -8.49 -12.32 20.22
N LYS A 160 -7.32 -12.06 20.82
CA LYS A 160 -6.42 -10.95 20.47
C LYS A 160 -4.97 -11.41 20.39
N TYR A 161 -4.17 -10.70 19.61
CA TYR A 161 -2.71 -10.85 19.65
C TYR A 161 -2.13 -10.07 20.83
N GLU A 162 -1.34 -10.75 21.65
CA GLU A 162 -0.72 -10.22 22.87
C GLU A 162 0.81 -10.37 22.82
N ILE A 163 1.55 -9.47 23.47
CA ILE A 163 3.01 -9.51 23.46
C ILE A 163 3.50 -10.70 24.32
N LYS A 164 4.30 -11.57 23.72
CA LYS A 164 4.94 -12.70 24.39
C LYS A 164 6.13 -12.21 25.24
N GLY A 165 5.84 -11.83 26.48
CA GLY A 165 6.83 -11.32 27.45
C GLY A 165 7.12 -9.82 27.30
N ALA A 166 7.88 -9.23 28.24
CA ALA A 166 8.24 -7.82 28.19
C ALA A 166 9.12 -7.50 26.97
N SER A 167 8.91 -6.34 26.34
CA SER A 167 9.74 -5.88 25.22
C SER A 167 11.20 -5.75 25.66
N LYS A 168 12.08 -6.60 25.11
CA LYS A 168 13.52 -6.49 25.41
C LYS A 168 14.09 -5.36 24.55
N ALA A 169 14.46 -4.25 25.20
CA ALA A 169 15.28 -3.23 24.57
C ALA A 169 16.63 -3.88 24.20
N SER A 170 17.01 -3.88 22.93
CA SER A 170 18.34 -4.36 22.52
C SER A 170 19.35 -3.27 22.89
N GLY A 171 19.79 -3.27 24.15
CA GLY A 171 20.86 -2.40 24.61
C GLY A 171 22.15 -2.76 23.89
N THR A 172 22.66 -1.84 23.07
CA THR A 172 24.03 -1.88 22.59
C THR A 172 24.94 -1.89 23.82
N LYS A 173 25.61 -3.01 24.11
CA LYS A 173 26.67 -3.04 25.11
C LYS A 173 27.72 -2.00 24.71
N LYS A 174 27.86 -0.92 25.48
CA LYS A 174 29.04 -0.06 25.41
C LYS A 174 30.25 -0.95 25.68
N LYS A 175 31.12 -1.14 24.68
CA LYS A 175 32.48 -1.60 24.93
C LYS A 175 33.15 -0.52 25.78
N LYS A 176 33.66 -0.95 26.93
CA LYS A 176 34.42 -0.16 27.89
C LYS A 176 35.81 0.13 27.32
#